data_AF-A0A2A8V4L5-F1
#
_entry.id   AF-A0A2A8V4L5-F1
#
_cell.length_a   1.000
_cell.length_b   1.000
_cell.length_c   1.000
_cell.angle_alpha   90.00
_cell.angle_beta   90.00
_cell.angle_gamma   90.00
#
_symmetry.space_group_name_H-M   'P 1'
#
loop_
_entity.id
_entity.type
_entity.pdbx_description
1 polymer ?
#
loop_
_entity_poly.entity_id
_entity_poly.type
_entity_poly.pdbx_seq_one_letter_code
_entity_poly.pdbx_strand_id
1 'polypeptide(L)'
;MATKFNFTNLLGVYLEGLYSDDKMTAFEININKGRFVFMMFLSEEDSARRDELYIHLRRINKIIKLKTYGNHLKGNFEVWIKEKEKEDIITELGLQKNGTTFDFKSFLEQLNDKIPNTIPKEEKITTIRANKGVISELGIDENDKIILIGTKHLSIGTPQDKTLRKLYLYTDSEVEIIEDFIERLKETNSTVAWTTEDKRKDAPDIRNLINGL
;
A
#
# COMPACT_ATOMS: atom_id res chain seq x y z
N MET A 1 -1.59 -17.89 22.07
CA MET A 1 -2.12 -16.66 22.70
C MET A 1 -1.98 -15.52 21.69
N ALA A 2 -2.73 -14.42 21.81
CA ALA A 2 -2.57 -13.25 20.95
C ALA A 2 -2.03 -12.08 21.75
N THR A 3 -1.09 -11.33 21.17
CA THR A 3 -0.53 -10.10 21.74
C THR A 3 -1.32 -8.91 21.22
N LYS A 4 -1.97 -8.16 22.12
CA LYS A 4 -2.60 -6.88 21.77
C LYS A 4 -1.53 -5.79 21.69
N PHE A 5 -1.57 -4.96 20.66
CA PHE A 5 -0.69 -3.81 20.51
C PHE A 5 -1.42 -2.65 19.80
N ASN A 6 -1.01 -1.41 20.04
CA ASN A 6 -1.57 -0.23 19.37
C ASN A 6 -0.45 0.50 18.61
N PHE A 7 -0.54 0.53 17.29
CA PHE A 7 0.43 1.22 16.44
C PHE A 7 0.12 2.72 16.34
N THR A 8 0.28 3.45 17.45
CA THR A 8 -0.11 4.86 17.55
C THR A 8 0.57 5.77 16.54
N ASN A 9 1.80 5.41 16.13
CA ASN A 9 2.59 6.23 15.22
C ASN A 9 2.16 6.08 13.75
N LEU A 10 1.17 5.22 13.45
CA LEU A 10 0.55 5.17 12.12
C LEU A 10 -0.26 6.43 11.78
N LEU A 11 -0.62 7.27 12.77
CA LEU A 11 -1.53 8.39 12.54
C LEU A 11 -1.10 9.29 11.39
N GLY A 12 0.16 9.72 11.35
CA GLY A 12 0.65 10.65 10.32
C GLY A 12 0.52 10.07 8.92
N VAL A 13 1.10 8.88 8.71
CA VAL A 13 1.09 8.18 7.42
C VAL A 13 -0.29 7.66 7.00
N TYR A 14 -1.16 7.40 7.97
CA TYR A 14 -2.57 7.08 7.73
C TYR A 14 -3.31 8.30 7.18
N LEU A 15 -3.15 9.48 7.80
CA LEU A 15 -3.79 10.71 7.33
C LEU A 15 -3.27 11.10 5.95
N GLU A 16 -1.96 11.01 5.71
CA GLU A 16 -1.38 11.26 4.38
C GLU A 16 -1.99 10.32 3.32
N GLY A 17 -2.04 9.01 3.61
CA GLY A 17 -2.64 8.04 2.70
C GLY A 17 -4.16 8.19 2.53
N LEU A 18 -4.87 8.68 3.54
CA LEU A 18 -6.32 8.92 3.47
C LEU A 18 -6.64 10.11 2.57
N TYR A 19 -5.79 11.14 2.59
CA TYR A 19 -6.00 12.35 1.80
C TYR A 19 -5.29 12.34 0.44
N SER A 20 -4.40 11.39 0.18
CA SER A 20 -3.76 11.23 -1.14
C SER A 20 -4.73 10.76 -2.23
N ASP A 21 -4.32 10.91 -3.49
CA ASP A 21 -5.12 10.52 -4.66
C ASP A 21 -5.28 9.02 -4.84
N ASP A 22 -4.29 8.25 -4.41
CA ASP A 22 -4.27 6.79 -4.49
C ASP A 22 -4.99 6.10 -3.33
N LYS A 23 -5.43 6.87 -2.32
CA LYS A 23 -6.04 6.38 -1.07
C LYS A 23 -5.30 5.19 -0.49
N MET A 24 -3.98 5.30 -0.38
CA MET A 24 -3.10 4.23 0.08
C MET A 24 -1.92 4.79 0.87
N THR A 25 -1.43 4.02 1.83
CA THR A 25 -0.13 4.27 2.46
C THR A 25 0.78 3.06 2.24
N ALA A 26 2.07 3.31 2.00
CA ALA A 26 3.07 2.27 1.82
C ALA A 26 4.47 2.78 2.21
N PHE A 27 5.14 2.08 3.11
CA PHE A 27 6.50 2.42 3.55
C PHE A 27 7.24 1.18 4.07
N GLU A 28 8.58 1.20 4.02
CA GLU A 28 9.44 0.11 4.50
C GLU A 28 10.15 0.49 5.80
N ILE A 29 10.08 -0.37 6.80
CA ILE A 29 10.90 -0.28 8.01
C ILE A 29 11.93 -1.40 8.02
N ASN A 30 13.17 -1.02 8.29
CA ASN A 30 14.28 -1.94 8.46
C ASN A 30 14.68 -2.03 9.95
N ILE A 31 14.66 -3.26 10.51
CA ILE A 31 15.14 -3.57 11.86
C ILE A 31 16.04 -4.79 11.79
N ASN A 32 17.32 -4.60 12.11
CA ASN A 32 18.34 -5.64 11.97
C ASN A 32 18.31 -6.24 10.55
N LYS A 33 17.99 -7.54 10.43
CA LYS A 33 17.85 -8.24 9.14
C LYS A 33 16.42 -8.23 8.59
N GLY A 34 15.44 -7.85 9.39
CA GLY A 34 14.03 -7.84 9.01
C GLY A 34 13.68 -6.59 8.19
N ARG A 35 12.86 -6.80 7.17
CA ARG A 35 12.35 -5.79 6.25
C ARG A 35 10.83 -5.86 6.23
N PHE A 36 10.19 -4.83 6.76
CA PHE A 36 8.75 -4.80 7.01
C PHE A 36 8.12 -3.73 6.13
N VAL A 37 7.35 -4.12 5.13
CA VAL A 37 6.63 -3.17 4.28
C VAL A 37 5.20 -3.05 4.79
N PHE A 38 4.87 -1.89 5.34
CA PHE A 38 3.54 -1.57 5.86
C PHE A 38 2.68 -1.03 4.73
N MET A 39 1.45 -1.51 4.62
CA MET A 39 0.49 -1.07 3.61
C MET A 39 -0.91 -0.97 4.21
N MET A 40 -1.65 0.08 3.84
CA MET A 40 -3.09 0.17 4.08
C MET A 40 -3.78 0.72 2.82
N PHE A 41 -4.94 0.16 2.47
CA PHE A 41 -5.79 0.60 1.37
C PHE A 41 -7.01 1.29 1.97
N LEU A 42 -7.15 2.58 1.71
CA LEU A 42 -7.99 3.50 2.48
C LEU A 42 -9.19 4.03 1.69
N SER A 43 -9.37 3.58 0.44
CA SER A 43 -10.48 4.06 -0.37
C SER A 43 -11.84 3.63 0.19
N GLU A 44 -12.88 4.42 -0.08
CA GLU A 44 -14.23 4.12 0.34
C GLU A 44 -14.78 2.87 -0.34
N GLU A 45 -14.46 2.64 -1.62
CA GLU A 45 -14.83 1.39 -2.31
C GLU A 45 -14.09 0.16 -1.76
N ASP A 46 -12.99 0.35 -1.03
CA ASP A 46 -12.25 -0.71 -0.33
C ASP A 46 -12.77 -0.94 1.09
N SER A 47 -14.07 -0.75 1.35
CA SER A 47 -14.69 -0.88 2.67
C SER A 47 -14.36 -2.18 3.42
N ALA A 48 -14.17 -3.29 2.71
CA ALA A 48 -13.76 -4.57 3.32
C ALA A 48 -12.30 -4.57 3.84
N ARG A 49 -11.46 -3.67 3.35
CA ARG A 49 -10.00 -3.58 3.60
C ARG A 49 -9.58 -2.34 4.38
N ARG A 50 -10.48 -1.36 4.57
CA ARG A 50 -10.16 -0.07 5.19
C ARG A 50 -9.65 -0.19 6.64
N ASP A 51 -10.06 -1.24 7.32
CA ASP A 51 -9.65 -1.56 8.70
C ASP A 51 -8.56 -2.65 8.73
N GLU A 52 -7.76 -2.76 7.67
CA GLU A 52 -6.73 -3.78 7.54
C GLU A 52 -5.36 -3.16 7.38
N LEU A 53 -4.44 -3.57 8.26
CA LEU A 53 -3.03 -3.31 8.16
C LEU A 53 -2.34 -4.54 7.56
N TYR A 54 -1.68 -4.33 6.44
CA TYR A 54 -0.87 -5.34 5.78
C TYR A 54 0.60 -5.09 6.11
N ILE A 55 1.31 -6.14 6.51
CA ILE A 55 2.76 -6.11 6.74
C ILE A 55 3.38 -7.20 5.89
N HIS A 56 4.08 -6.81 4.83
CA HIS A 56 4.87 -7.73 4.02
C HIS A 56 6.26 -7.91 4.65
N LEU A 57 6.51 -9.14 5.09
CA LEU A 57 7.78 -9.63 5.60
C LEU A 57 8.65 -10.00 4.39
N ARG A 58 9.46 -9.05 3.93
CA ARG A 58 10.09 -9.11 2.61
C ARG A 58 11.15 -10.20 2.52
N ARG A 59 11.86 -10.53 3.61
CA ARG A 59 12.91 -11.56 3.61
C ARG A 59 12.34 -12.96 3.46
N ILE A 60 11.18 -13.22 4.07
CA ILE A 60 10.50 -14.53 3.98
C ILE A 60 9.33 -14.55 2.97
N ASN A 61 9.11 -13.43 2.27
CA ASN A 61 8.06 -13.23 1.28
C ASN A 61 6.67 -13.64 1.79
N LYS A 62 6.29 -13.12 2.96
CA LYS A 62 5.00 -13.44 3.60
C LYS A 62 4.23 -12.18 3.98
N ILE A 63 2.93 -12.19 3.75
CA ILE A 63 2.04 -11.09 4.14
C ILE A 63 1.34 -11.48 5.44
N ILE A 64 1.47 -10.61 6.44
CA ILE A 64 0.62 -10.61 7.62
C ILE A 64 -0.52 -9.63 7.37
N LYS A 65 -1.74 -10.09 7.63
CA LYS A 65 -2.96 -9.28 7.54
C LYS A 65 -3.54 -9.11 8.95
N LEU A 66 -3.48 -7.89 9.47
CA LEU A 66 -4.01 -7.54 10.79
C LEU A 66 -5.26 -6.70 10.63
N LYS A 67 -6.34 -7.09 11.31
CA LYS A 67 -7.49 -6.21 11.47
C LYS A 67 -7.15 -5.16 12.53
N THR A 68 -7.34 -3.88 12.19
CA THR A 68 -7.17 -2.75 13.10
C THR A 68 -8.51 -2.39 13.73
N TYR A 69 -8.45 -1.94 14.98
CA TYR A 69 -9.60 -1.52 15.76
C TYR A 69 -9.31 -0.19 16.45
N GLY A 70 -10.37 0.52 16.82
CA GLY A 70 -10.29 1.82 17.48
C GLY A 70 -10.57 2.98 16.52
N ASN A 71 -10.38 4.20 17.04
CA ASN A 71 -10.56 5.41 16.25
C ASN A 71 -9.23 5.80 15.59
N HIS A 72 -9.04 5.40 14.33
CA HIS A 72 -7.83 5.66 13.54
C HIS A 72 -7.53 7.16 13.39
N LEU A 73 -8.56 8.01 13.27
CA LEU A 73 -8.40 9.48 13.20
C LEU A 73 -7.86 10.09 14.50
N LYS A 74 -7.89 9.34 15.62
CA LYS A 74 -7.30 9.72 16.91
C LYS A 74 -6.01 8.96 17.22
N GLY A 75 -5.44 8.24 16.25
CA GLY A 75 -4.20 7.49 16.43
C GLY A 75 -4.37 6.13 17.14
N ASN A 76 -5.59 5.57 17.19
CA ASN A 76 -5.81 4.26 17.80
C ASN A 76 -5.92 3.19 16.71
N PHE A 77 -4.83 2.43 16.53
CA PHE A 77 -4.68 1.32 15.59
C PHE A 77 -4.41 0.03 16.37
N GLU A 78 -5.40 -0.42 17.13
CA GLU A 78 -5.28 -1.62 17.95
C GLU A 78 -5.33 -2.89 17.09
N VAL A 79 -4.38 -3.79 17.30
CA VAL A 79 -4.28 -5.08 16.61
C VAL A 79 -4.11 -6.23 17.60
N TRP A 80 -4.49 -7.43 17.18
CA TRP A 80 -4.21 -8.67 17.88
C TRP A 80 -3.32 -9.55 17.02
N ILE A 81 -2.07 -9.72 17.45
CA ILE A 81 -1.06 -10.51 16.76
C ILE A 81 -1.03 -11.91 17.37
N LYS A 82 -1.44 -12.91 16.59
CA LYS A 82 -1.45 -14.33 16.98
C LYS A 82 -0.03 -14.88 17.02
N GLU A 83 0.13 -15.99 17.74
CA GLU A 83 1.44 -16.64 17.87
C GLU A 83 2.07 -16.98 16.50
N LYS A 84 1.27 -17.39 15.51
CA LYS A 84 1.79 -17.69 14.17
C LYS A 84 2.42 -16.48 13.48
N GLU A 85 1.79 -15.31 13.58
CA GLU A 85 2.26 -14.07 13.00
C GLU A 85 3.53 -13.58 13.71
N LYS A 86 3.58 -13.75 15.04
CA LYS A 86 4.80 -13.52 15.84
C LYS A 86 5.94 -14.44 15.41
N GLU A 87 5.69 -15.73 15.18
CA GLU A 87 6.70 -16.66 14.66
C GLU A 87 7.22 -16.24 13.28
N ASP A 88 6.33 -15.77 12.41
CA ASP A 88 6.72 -15.26 11.09
C ASP A 88 7.62 -14.02 11.21
N ILE A 89 7.29 -13.08 12.11
CA ILE A 89 8.11 -11.88 12.41
C ILE A 89 9.49 -12.27 12.96
N ILE A 90 9.56 -13.25 13.87
CA ILE A 90 10.84 -13.74 14.41
C ILE A 90 11.70 -14.33 13.28
N THR A 91 11.07 -15.07 12.36
CA THR A 91 11.76 -15.65 11.19
C THR A 91 12.25 -14.58 10.22
N GLU A 92 11.44 -13.53 10.00
CA GLU A 92 11.80 -12.35 9.22
C GLU A 92 13.06 -11.68 9.79
N LEU A 93 13.13 -11.49 11.11
CA LEU A 93 14.30 -10.95 11.80
C LEU A 93 15.54 -11.86 11.73
N GLY A 94 15.37 -13.11 11.28
CA GLY A 94 16.44 -14.10 11.20
C GLY A 94 16.93 -14.57 12.55
N LEU A 95 16.08 -14.50 13.57
CA LEU A 95 16.37 -15.00 14.90
C LEU A 95 16.08 -16.51 14.94
N GLN A 96 17.08 -17.29 15.32
CA GLN A 96 16.90 -18.72 15.60
C GLN A 96 16.37 -18.90 17.03
N LYS A 97 15.66 -20.00 17.30
CA LYS A 97 15.22 -20.39 18.66
C LYS A 97 16.43 -20.85 19.50
N ASN A 98 17.34 -19.94 19.82
CA ASN A 98 18.56 -20.24 20.57
C ASN A 98 18.41 -19.75 22.02
N GLY A 99 17.47 -20.34 22.78
CA GLY A 99 17.39 -20.25 24.25
C GLY A 99 17.05 -18.89 24.89
N THR A 100 17.40 -17.76 24.29
CA THR A 100 17.02 -16.42 24.77
C THR A 100 15.58 -16.10 24.37
N THR A 101 14.77 -15.72 25.36
CA THR A 101 13.39 -15.30 25.17
C THR A 101 13.36 -13.99 24.37
N PHE A 102 12.83 -14.05 23.14
CA PHE A 102 12.61 -12.84 22.34
C PHE A 102 11.51 -11.99 22.98
N ASP A 103 11.86 -10.79 23.44
CA ASP A 103 10.89 -9.84 23.97
C ASP A 103 10.12 -9.18 22.83
N PHE A 104 9.00 -9.81 22.48
CA PHE A 104 8.17 -9.37 21.37
C PHE A 104 7.52 -8.01 21.63
N LYS A 105 7.22 -7.66 22.89
CA LYS A 105 6.58 -6.37 23.20
C LYS A 105 7.54 -5.23 22.95
N SER A 106 8.77 -5.34 23.46
CA SER A 106 9.84 -4.36 23.21
C SER A 106 10.14 -4.22 21.72
N PHE A 107 10.08 -5.32 20.95
CA PHE A 107 10.20 -5.26 19.50
C PHE A 107 9.06 -4.46 18.83
N LEU A 108 7.80 -4.67 19.25
CA LEU A 108 6.66 -3.94 18.69
C LEU A 108 6.74 -2.44 19.02
N GLU A 109 7.20 -2.09 20.22
CA GLU A 109 7.49 -0.69 20.60
C GLU A 109 8.56 -0.09 19.68
N GLN A 110 9.70 -0.79 19.48
CA GLN A 110 10.73 -0.36 18.54
C GLN A 110 10.21 -0.22 17.09
N LEU A 111 9.35 -1.15 16.65
CA LEU A 111 8.75 -1.13 15.32
C LEU A 111 7.84 0.08 15.16
N ASN A 112 7.01 0.38 16.16
CA ASN A 112 6.13 1.54 16.18
C ASN A 112 6.91 2.86 16.20
N ASP A 113 8.00 2.94 16.96
CA ASP A 113 8.85 4.13 17.05
C ASP A 113 9.57 4.44 15.74
N LYS A 114 9.74 3.44 14.86
CA LYS A 114 10.33 3.60 13.53
C LYS A 114 9.32 3.93 12.44
N ILE A 115 8.02 3.94 12.73
CA ILE A 115 7.02 4.38 11.77
C ILE A 115 7.26 5.87 11.49
N PRO A 116 7.49 6.26 10.23
CA PRO A 116 7.68 7.66 9.91
C PRO A 116 6.39 8.44 10.17
N ASN A 117 6.48 9.72 10.51
CA ASN A 117 5.28 10.55 10.63
C ASN A 117 4.75 10.99 9.25
N THR A 118 5.63 11.05 8.25
CA THR A 118 5.34 11.49 6.87
C THR A 118 6.16 10.65 5.90
N ILE A 119 5.64 10.33 4.71
CA ILE A 119 6.37 9.57 3.68
C ILE A 119 6.60 10.47 2.46
N PRO A 120 7.87 10.73 2.08
CA PRO A 120 8.16 11.39 0.81
C PRO A 120 7.52 10.65 -0.36
N LYS A 121 6.88 11.36 -1.29
CA LYS A 121 6.15 10.77 -2.43
C LYS A 121 7.00 9.79 -3.24
N GLU A 122 8.24 10.18 -3.52
CA GLU A 122 9.22 9.36 -4.24
C GLU A 122 9.53 8.04 -3.50
N GLU A 123 9.66 8.10 -2.18
CA GLU A 123 9.91 6.92 -1.33
C GLU A 123 8.70 5.99 -1.30
N LYS A 124 7.49 6.56 -1.19
CA LYS A 124 6.23 5.82 -1.25
C LYS A 124 6.14 5.05 -2.58
N ILE A 125 6.42 5.70 -3.70
CA ILE A 125 6.33 5.06 -5.03
C ILE A 125 7.45 4.05 -5.25
N THR A 126 8.66 4.34 -4.80
CA THR A 126 9.75 3.36 -4.81
C THR A 126 9.34 2.11 -4.04
N THR A 127 8.72 2.28 -2.87
CA THR A 127 8.18 1.18 -2.06
C THR A 127 7.08 0.43 -2.79
N ILE A 128 6.13 1.14 -3.42
CA ILE A 128 5.04 0.54 -4.19
C ILE A 128 5.58 -0.29 -5.36
N ARG A 129 6.49 0.27 -6.16
CA ARG A 129 7.08 -0.40 -7.32
C ARG A 129 7.95 -1.59 -6.91
N ALA A 130 8.73 -1.47 -5.84
CA ALA A 130 9.53 -2.57 -5.30
C ALA A 130 8.69 -3.74 -4.74
N ASN A 131 7.43 -3.49 -4.38
CA ASN A 131 6.49 -4.47 -3.83
C ASN A 131 5.28 -4.72 -4.75
N LYS A 132 5.45 -4.44 -6.05
CA LYS A 132 4.40 -4.51 -7.07
C LYS A 132 3.60 -5.81 -7.06
N GLY A 133 4.27 -6.96 -6.93
CA GLY A 133 3.59 -8.26 -6.89
C GLY A 133 2.55 -8.34 -5.77
N VAL A 134 2.97 -8.07 -4.53
CA VAL A 134 2.10 -8.06 -3.35
C VAL A 134 0.99 -7.02 -3.47
N ILE A 135 1.31 -5.80 -3.89
CA ILE A 135 0.32 -4.73 -4.00
C ILE A 135 -0.72 -5.05 -5.07
N SER A 136 -0.31 -5.65 -6.19
CA SER A 136 -1.22 -6.07 -7.25
C SER A 136 -2.23 -7.14 -6.81
N GLU A 137 -1.86 -8.00 -5.86
CA GLU A 137 -2.76 -9.01 -5.30
C GLU A 137 -3.74 -8.42 -4.28
N LEU A 138 -3.30 -7.41 -3.52
CA LEU A 138 -4.06 -6.89 -2.37
C LEU A 138 -4.93 -5.69 -2.69
N GLY A 139 -4.53 -4.80 -3.60
CA GLY A 139 -5.06 -3.44 -3.67
C GLY A 139 -5.48 -2.97 -5.06
N ILE A 140 -5.46 -3.85 -6.05
CA ILE A 140 -5.67 -3.52 -7.46
C ILE A 140 -6.80 -4.36 -8.05
N ASP A 141 -7.64 -3.73 -8.86
CA ASP A 141 -8.70 -4.40 -9.62
C ASP A 141 -8.17 -5.02 -10.92
N GLU A 142 -8.74 -6.13 -11.39
CA GLU A 142 -8.32 -6.81 -12.64
C GLU A 142 -6.78 -6.88 -12.77
N ASN A 143 -6.11 -7.44 -11.76
CA ASN A 143 -4.67 -7.35 -11.58
C ASN A 143 -3.82 -7.99 -12.70
N ASP A 144 -4.44 -8.78 -13.57
CA ASP A 144 -3.89 -9.36 -14.79
C ASP A 144 -3.80 -8.35 -15.96
N LYS A 145 -4.65 -7.31 -15.98
CA LYS A 145 -4.63 -6.23 -16.98
C LYS A 145 -3.63 -5.15 -16.60
N ILE A 146 -2.46 -5.21 -17.21
CA ILE A 146 -1.28 -4.42 -16.79
C ILE A 146 -0.80 -3.40 -17.84
N ILE A 147 -1.39 -3.39 -19.04
CA ILE A 147 -0.97 -2.50 -20.13
C ILE A 147 -2.02 -1.41 -20.32
N LEU A 148 -1.62 -0.15 -20.13
CA LEU A 148 -2.48 1.01 -20.33
C LEU A 148 -2.82 1.13 -21.83
N ILE A 149 -4.09 1.36 -22.16
CA ILE A 149 -4.54 1.55 -23.56
C ILE A 149 -5.22 2.90 -23.80
N GLY A 150 -5.47 3.69 -22.75
CA GLY A 150 -6.01 5.04 -22.88
C GLY A 150 -6.99 5.40 -21.77
N THR A 151 -7.68 6.53 -21.96
CA THR A 151 -8.71 7.03 -21.06
C THR A 151 -10.11 6.66 -21.55
N LYS A 152 -11.08 6.66 -20.63
CA LYS A 152 -12.49 6.39 -20.90
C LYS A 152 -13.36 7.23 -19.99
N HIS A 153 -14.25 8.03 -20.57
CA HIS A 153 -15.26 8.75 -19.81
C HIS A 153 -16.29 7.78 -19.20
N LEU A 154 -16.68 8.02 -17.95
CA LEU A 154 -17.70 7.26 -17.23
C LEU A 154 -19.04 7.97 -17.32
N SER A 155 -20.01 7.35 -17.97
CA SER A 155 -21.39 7.86 -18.02
C SER A 155 -22.17 7.62 -16.72
N ILE A 156 -21.70 6.68 -15.88
CA ILE A 156 -22.32 6.28 -14.60
C ILE A 156 -21.20 5.97 -13.61
N GLY A 157 -21.37 6.41 -12.36
CA GLY A 157 -20.41 6.21 -11.27
C GLY A 157 -19.21 7.17 -11.36
N THR A 158 -18.21 6.89 -10.52
CA THR A 158 -16.98 7.68 -10.40
C THR A 158 -15.74 6.82 -10.66
N PRO A 159 -14.61 7.42 -11.08
CA PRO A 159 -13.34 6.72 -11.21
C PRO A 159 -12.96 6.04 -9.88
N GLN A 160 -12.51 4.79 -9.96
CA GLN A 160 -12.21 3.98 -8.78
C GLN A 160 -10.71 4.04 -8.47
N ASP A 161 -10.35 4.32 -7.22
CA ASP A 161 -8.96 4.48 -6.80
C ASP A 161 -8.17 3.18 -7.00
N LYS A 162 -8.78 2.02 -6.75
CA LYS A 162 -8.17 0.70 -7.06
C LYS A 162 -7.77 0.51 -8.52
N THR A 163 -8.46 1.17 -9.46
CA THR A 163 -8.11 1.14 -10.89
C THR A 163 -7.02 2.15 -11.20
N LEU A 164 -7.12 3.36 -10.63
CA LEU A 164 -6.15 4.44 -10.83
C LEU A 164 -4.78 4.13 -10.21
N ARG A 165 -4.75 3.38 -9.09
CA ARG A 165 -3.52 2.90 -8.45
C ARG A 165 -2.58 2.14 -9.40
N LYS A 166 -3.13 1.51 -10.45
CA LYS A 166 -2.32 0.85 -11.48
C LYS A 166 -1.33 1.79 -12.16
N LEU A 167 -1.65 3.08 -12.24
CA LEU A 167 -0.74 4.07 -12.83
C LEU A 167 0.59 4.08 -12.08
N TYR A 168 0.58 4.08 -10.73
CA TYR A 168 1.80 4.01 -9.92
C TYR A 168 2.62 2.73 -10.13
N LEU A 169 1.97 1.61 -10.42
CA LEU A 169 2.57 0.28 -10.52
C LEU A 169 3.07 -0.09 -11.93
N TYR A 170 2.38 0.38 -12.95
CA TYR A 170 2.53 -0.12 -14.33
C TYR A 170 2.95 0.95 -15.34
N THR A 171 3.09 2.20 -14.92
CA THR A 171 3.61 3.27 -15.79
C THR A 171 4.98 3.75 -15.33
N ASP A 172 5.80 4.11 -16.31
CA ASP A 172 7.15 4.66 -16.10
C ASP A 172 7.09 6.19 -16.21
N SER A 173 6.29 6.80 -15.35
CA SER A 173 6.14 8.25 -15.25
C SER A 173 6.51 8.75 -13.85
N GLU A 174 6.86 10.03 -13.78
CA GLU A 174 7.09 10.76 -12.53
C GLU A 174 5.80 10.82 -11.70
N VAL A 175 5.95 10.92 -10.39
CA VAL A 175 4.79 10.89 -9.48
C VAL A 175 3.86 12.06 -9.71
N GLU A 176 4.43 13.25 -9.89
CA GLU A 176 3.70 14.50 -10.09
C GLU A 176 2.81 14.41 -11.33
N ILE A 177 3.29 13.71 -12.36
CA ILE A 177 2.55 13.51 -13.61
C ILE A 177 1.43 12.50 -13.43
N ILE A 178 1.67 11.44 -12.66
CA ILE A 178 0.64 10.45 -12.33
C ILE A 178 -0.46 11.10 -11.48
N GLU A 179 -0.09 11.93 -10.49
CA GLU A 179 -1.03 12.65 -9.64
C GLU A 179 -1.87 13.66 -10.44
N ASP A 180 -1.24 14.53 -11.26
CA ASP A 180 -1.97 15.47 -12.15
C ASP A 180 -2.91 14.70 -13.10
N PHE A 181 -2.48 13.55 -13.62
CA PHE A 181 -3.35 12.73 -14.45
C PHE A 181 -4.55 12.17 -13.69
N ILE A 182 -4.34 11.66 -12.48
CA ILE A 182 -5.41 11.13 -11.63
C ILE A 182 -6.40 12.23 -11.24
N GLU A 183 -5.90 13.41 -10.89
CA GLU A 183 -6.72 14.58 -10.57
C GLU A 183 -7.64 14.93 -11.75
N ARG A 184 -7.07 15.12 -12.95
CA ARG A 184 -7.86 15.43 -14.17
C ARG A 184 -8.84 14.33 -14.55
N LEU A 185 -8.46 13.06 -14.37
CA LEU A 185 -9.36 11.93 -14.58
C LEU A 185 -10.57 12.03 -13.65
N LYS A 186 -10.36 12.34 -12.36
CA LYS A 186 -11.45 12.52 -11.39
C LYS A 186 -12.33 13.73 -11.72
N GLU A 187 -11.73 14.87 -12.09
CA GLU A 187 -12.45 16.10 -12.47
C GLU A 187 -13.35 15.91 -13.70
N THR A 188 -12.89 15.14 -14.68
CA THR A 188 -13.62 14.89 -15.94
C THR A 188 -14.52 13.65 -15.89
N ASN A 189 -14.66 13.03 -14.72
CA ASN A 189 -15.35 11.74 -14.53
C ASN A 189 -14.87 10.65 -15.51
N SER A 190 -13.55 10.56 -15.70
CA SER A 190 -12.87 9.65 -16.60
C SER A 190 -12.01 8.64 -15.84
N THR A 191 -11.84 7.45 -16.41
CA THR A 191 -10.94 6.41 -15.89
C THR A 191 -9.94 5.99 -16.96
N VAL A 192 -9.05 5.07 -16.61
CA VAL A 192 -8.10 4.44 -17.53
C VAL A 192 -8.51 3.02 -17.87
N ALA A 193 -8.27 2.62 -19.11
CA ALA A 193 -8.49 1.29 -19.61
C ALA A 193 -7.17 0.51 -19.67
N TRP A 194 -7.24 -0.77 -19.30
CA TRP A 194 -6.09 -1.67 -19.22
C TRP A 194 -6.35 -2.95 -20.03
N THR A 195 -5.30 -3.56 -20.57
CA THR A 195 -5.36 -4.83 -21.31
C THR A 195 -4.35 -5.85 -20.81
N THR A 196 -4.62 -7.12 -21.10
CA THR A 196 -3.69 -8.25 -20.93
C THR A 196 -2.84 -8.51 -22.19
N GLU A 197 -3.24 -7.98 -23.35
CA GLU A 197 -2.54 -8.15 -24.61
C GLU A 197 -1.17 -7.49 -24.58
N ASP A 198 -0.10 -8.23 -24.92
CA ASP A 198 1.28 -7.73 -24.85
C ASP A 198 1.58 -6.69 -25.95
N LYS A 199 1.08 -5.48 -25.73
CA LYS A 199 1.21 -4.28 -26.55
C LYS A 199 1.95 -3.17 -25.82
N ARG A 200 2.93 -3.52 -24.98
CA ARG A 200 3.68 -2.53 -24.17
C ARG A 200 4.34 -1.43 -25.00
N LYS A 201 4.75 -1.76 -26.23
CA LYS A 201 5.35 -0.80 -27.17
C LYS A 201 4.35 0.23 -27.69
N ASP A 202 3.07 -0.10 -27.65
CA ASP A 202 1.97 0.74 -28.12
C ASP A 202 1.26 1.45 -26.94
N ALA A 203 1.74 1.24 -25.70
CA ALA A 203 1.17 1.87 -24.53
C ALA A 203 1.35 3.39 -24.64
N PRO A 204 0.27 4.19 -24.47
CA PRO A 204 0.35 5.63 -24.59
C PRO A 204 1.17 6.23 -23.44
N ASP A 205 1.91 7.29 -23.74
CA ASP A 205 2.51 8.15 -22.71
C ASP A 205 1.39 8.88 -21.95
N ILE A 206 1.42 8.84 -20.61
CA ILE A 206 0.47 9.55 -19.76
C ILE A 206 0.41 11.03 -20.12
N ARG A 207 1.55 11.66 -20.43
CA ARG A 207 1.60 13.10 -20.81
C ARG A 207 0.74 13.39 -22.04
N ASN A 208 0.67 12.46 -22.99
CA ASN A 208 -0.17 12.61 -24.17
C ASN A 208 -1.66 12.44 -23.83
N LEU A 209 -1.99 11.54 -22.90
CA LEU A 209 -3.36 11.34 -22.44
C LEU A 209 -3.90 12.53 -21.65
N ILE A 210 -3.07 13.17 -20.82
CA ILE A 210 -3.41 14.38 -20.06
C ILE A 210 -3.91 15.50 -20.98
N ASN A 211 -3.24 15.70 -22.12
CA ASN A 211 -3.59 16.76 -23.08
C ASN A 211 -4.90 16.50 -23.83
N GLY A 212 -5.41 15.26 -23.78
CA GLY A 212 -6.65 14.85 -24.45
C GLY A 212 -7.86 14.77 -23.52
N LEU A 213 -7.70 15.08 -22.22
CA LEU A 213 -8.76 15.13 -21.22
C LEU A 213 -9.44 16.50 -21.16
#